data_AF-A0A2M7N4R4-F1
#
_entry.id   AF-A0A2M7N4R4-F1
#
_cell.length_a   1.000
_cell.length_b   1.000
_cell.length_c   1.000
_cell.angle_alpha   90.00
_cell.angle_beta   90.00
_cell.angle_gamma   90.00
#
_symmetry.space_group_name_H-M   'P 1'
#
loop_
_entity.id
_entity.type
_entity.pdbx_description
1 polymer ?
#
loop_
_entity_poly.entity_id
_entity_poly.type
_entity_poly.pdbx_seq_one_letter_code
_entity_poly.pdbx_strand_id
1 'polypeptide(L)'
;MVCPGYRCLLPIHTIMTPNQQFLQSWGFSASFTPLLDANSMWRIADSLHLRSWGDEYVVYHPLSGDTHLLGKAAAHLLLALQQATTDTLSLSKSLASMLAVRTSSEFMLEMNKILADLNKLALIERK
;
A
#
# COMPACT_ATOMS: atom_id res chain seq x y z
N MET A 1 -1.42 -37.87 7.38
CA MET A 1 -0.33 -38.67 6.76
C MET A 1 0.88 -37.75 6.68
N VAL A 2 1.91 -38.02 7.47
CA VAL A 2 3.08 -37.14 7.65
C VAL A 2 4.12 -37.49 6.58
N CYS A 3 4.60 -36.50 5.82
CA CYS A 3 5.78 -36.65 4.96
C CYS A 3 6.92 -35.79 5.54
N PRO A 4 8.02 -36.39 6.05
CA PRO A 4 9.15 -35.66 6.60
C PRO A 4 10.29 -35.53 5.57
N GLY A 5 10.77 -34.30 5.34
CA GLY A 5 11.90 -33.99 4.45
C GLY A 5 11.56 -34.30 2.97
N TYR A 6 11.98 -33.58 1.94
CA TYR A 6 13.09 -32.66 1.72
C TYR A 6 12.67 -31.84 0.49
N ARG A 7 13.02 -30.55 0.44
CA ARG A 7 13.44 -29.85 -0.78
C ARG A 7 12.72 -30.27 -2.09
N CYS A 8 11.52 -29.73 -2.34
CA CYS A 8 10.94 -29.78 -3.68
C CYS A 8 11.71 -28.83 -4.60
N LEU A 9 12.66 -29.37 -5.37
CA LEU A 9 13.12 -28.75 -6.61
C LEU A 9 11.93 -28.76 -7.58
N LEU A 10 11.34 -27.58 -7.83
CA LEU A 10 10.34 -27.43 -8.89
C LEU A 10 11.05 -27.18 -10.24
N PRO A 11 10.58 -27.78 -11.34
CA PRO A 11 11.08 -27.50 -12.68
C PRO A 11 10.67 -26.07 -13.14
N ILE A 12 11.56 -25.43 -13.90
CA ILE A 12 11.62 -23.98 -14.18
C ILE A 12 10.52 -23.47 -15.16
N HIS A 13 9.57 -24.28 -15.62
CA HIS A 13 8.60 -23.83 -16.63
C HIS A 13 7.14 -24.23 -16.34
N THR A 14 6.57 -23.72 -15.24
CA THR A 14 5.11 -23.52 -15.15
C THR A 14 4.83 -22.33 -14.24
N ILE A 15 4.39 -21.21 -14.82
CA ILE A 15 3.74 -20.14 -14.05
C ILE A 15 2.36 -20.68 -13.64
N MET A 16 2.27 -21.33 -12.49
CA MET A 16 0.99 -21.55 -11.82
C MET A 16 0.72 -20.30 -11.00
N THR A 17 -0.25 -19.47 -11.42
CA THR A 17 -0.94 -18.59 -10.48
C THR A 17 -1.68 -19.49 -9.50
N PRO A 18 -1.29 -19.58 -8.21
CA PRO A 18 -1.97 -20.46 -7.28
C PRO A 18 -3.38 -19.90 -7.07
N ASN A 19 -4.40 -20.73 -7.31
CA ASN A 19 -5.75 -20.45 -6.85
C ASN A 19 -5.73 -20.37 -5.32
N GLN A 20 -6.35 -19.34 -4.74
CA GLN A 20 -6.29 -18.99 -3.31
C GLN A 20 -6.69 -20.16 -2.38
N GLN A 21 -7.55 -21.05 -2.87
CA GLN A 21 -8.02 -22.23 -2.15
C GLN A 21 -6.92 -23.26 -1.88
N PHE A 22 -5.86 -23.28 -2.69
CA PHE A 22 -4.74 -24.22 -2.55
C PHE A 22 -3.74 -23.78 -1.46
N LEU A 23 -3.62 -22.48 -1.19
CA LEU A 23 -2.66 -21.96 -0.21
C LEU A 23 -3.14 -22.14 1.24
N GLN A 24 -4.47 -22.15 1.47
CA GLN A 24 -5.02 -22.27 2.83
C GLN A 24 -4.95 -23.70 3.40
N SER A 25 -4.89 -24.73 2.55
CA SER A 25 -4.84 -26.13 3.02
C SER A 25 -3.48 -26.58 3.55
N TRP A 26 -2.43 -25.75 3.40
CA TRP A 26 -1.05 -26.09 3.78
C TRP A 26 -0.55 -25.42 5.07
N GLY A 27 -1.42 -24.75 5.84
CA GLY A 27 -1.04 -24.14 7.12
C GLY A 27 0.00 -23.01 6.99
N PHE A 28 0.23 -22.49 5.78
CA PHE A 28 1.01 -21.28 5.57
C PHE A 28 0.20 -20.10 6.12
N SER A 29 0.52 -19.67 7.34
CA SER A 29 0.20 -18.32 7.81
C SER A 29 1.15 -17.36 7.11
N ALA A 30 0.96 -17.16 5.80
CA ALA A 30 1.29 -15.87 5.25
C ALA A 30 0.30 -14.92 5.93
N SER A 31 0.80 -14.03 6.78
CA SER A 31 0.10 -12.80 7.09
C SER A 31 -0.13 -12.09 5.76
N PHE A 32 -1.22 -12.47 5.10
CA PHE A 32 -1.62 -11.97 3.81
C PHE A 32 -2.20 -10.59 4.12
N THR A 33 -1.33 -9.58 4.17
CA THR A 33 -1.79 -8.23 3.93
C THR A 33 -2.45 -8.28 2.57
N PRO A 34 -3.78 -8.12 2.46
CA PRO A 34 -4.42 -8.10 1.16
C PRO A 34 -3.73 -7.00 0.36
N LEU A 35 -3.06 -7.38 -0.72
CA LEU A 35 -2.56 -6.40 -1.67
C LEU A 35 -3.81 -5.66 -2.15
N LEU A 36 -3.88 -4.36 -1.86
CA LEU A 36 -4.97 -3.52 -2.35
C LEU A 36 -5.04 -3.70 -3.86
N ASP A 37 -6.26 -3.84 -4.40
CA ASP A 37 -6.43 -4.06 -5.83
C ASP A 37 -5.68 -2.96 -6.59
N ALA A 38 -4.90 -3.35 -7.59
CA ALA A 38 -4.07 -2.43 -8.35
C ALA A 38 -4.90 -1.30 -9.00
N ASN A 39 -6.19 -1.57 -9.23
CA ASN A 39 -7.16 -0.63 -9.78
C ASN A 39 -8.04 0.06 -8.72
N SER A 40 -7.78 -0.14 -7.43
CA SER A 40 -8.49 0.59 -6.36
C SER A 40 -8.28 2.09 -6.55
N MET A 41 -9.37 2.82 -6.65
CA MET A 41 -9.34 4.28 -6.74
C MET A 41 -9.37 4.90 -5.35
N TRP A 42 -8.52 5.90 -5.15
CA TRP A 42 -8.36 6.62 -3.90
C TRP A 42 -8.68 8.10 -4.09
N ARG A 43 -9.24 8.72 -3.06
CA ARG A 43 -9.41 10.17 -2.95
C ARG A 43 -9.15 10.64 -1.54
N ILE A 44 -8.94 11.94 -1.38
CA ILE A 44 -8.95 12.60 -0.07
C ILE A 44 -10.38 12.51 0.49
N ALA A 45 -10.51 12.14 1.77
CA ALA A 45 -11.81 11.98 2.42
C ALA A 45 -12.52 13.33 2.65
N ASP A 46 -11.80 14.30 3.21
CA ASP A 46 -12.32 15.62 3.59
C ASP A 46 -11.31 16.75 3.30
N SER A 47 -11.68 18.02 3.54
CA SER A 47 -10.71 19.12 3.44
C SER A 47 -9.58 18.95 4.46
N LEU A 48 -8.35 18.66 4.00
CA LEU A 48 -7.18 18.51 4.85
C LEU A 48 -6.25 19.72 4.76
N HIS A 49 -5.62 20.09 5.88
CA HIS A 49 -4.60 21.13 5.91
C HIS A 49 -3.22 20.51 6.08
N LEU A 50 -2.43 20.49 5.01
CA LEU A 50 -1.06 19.99 5.01
C LEU A 50 -0.07 21.15 5.17
N ARG A 51 0.90 20.99 6.07
CA ARG A 51 2.06 21.87 6.21
C ARG A 51 3.34 21.04 6.20
N SER A 52 4.44 21.64 5.75
CA SER A 52 5.76 21.02 5.77
C SER A 52 6.83 22.02 6.21
N TRP A 53 7.89 21.49 6.82
CA TRP A 53 9.09 22.23 7.17
C TRP A 53 10.30 21.28 7.13
N GLY A 54 11.30 21.61 6.32
CA GLY A 54 12.38 20.67 6.02
C GLY A 54 11.81 19.35 5.46
N ASP A 55 12.10 18.24 6.14
CA ASP A 55 11.64 16.89 5.79
C ASP A 55 10.43 16.41 6.60
N GLU A 56 9.85 17.27 7.44
CA GLU A 56 8.68 16.95 8.25
C GLU A 56 7.38 17.43 7.59
N TYR A 57 6.34 16.60 7.69
CA TYR A 57 5.02 16.86 7.13
C TYR A 57 3.96 16.65 8.19
N VAL A 58 3.09 17.65 8.40
CA VAL A 58 1.98 17.56 9.33
C VAL A 58 0.68 17.83 8.61
N VAL A 59 -0.29 16.95 8.83
CA VAL A 59 -1.67 17.11 8.36
C VAL A 59 -2.60 17.35 9.53
N TYR A 60 -3.46 18.34 9.39
CA TYR A 60 -4.55 18.62 10.33
C TYR A 60 -5.89 18.30 9.67
N HIS A 61 -6.72 17.54 10.39
CA HIS A 61 -8.07 17.16 9.98
C HIS A 61 -9.09 18.07 10.68
N PRO A 62 -9.73 19.04 9.99
CA PRO A 62 -10.57 20.05 10.62
C PRO A 62 -11.80 19.49 11.34
N LEU A 63 -12.40 18.43 10.81
CA LEU A 63 -13.62 17.86 11.39
C LEU A 63 -13.38 17.08 12.69
N SER A 64 -12.27 16.34 12.80
CA SER A 64 -11.94 15.61 14.03
C SER A 64 -11.09 16.44 15.01
N GLY A 65 -10.36 17.44 14.51
CA GLY A 65 -9.37 18.18 15.27
C GLY A 65 -8.01 17.47 15.36
N ASP A 66 -7.85 16.32 14.71
CA ASP A 66 -6.62 15.53 14.80
C ASP A 66 -5.48 16.14 13.99
N THR A 67 -4.26 15.92 14.50
CA THR A 67 -3.02 16.31 13.84
C THR A 67 -2.13 15.08 13.71
N HIS A 68 -1.71 14.76 12.48
CA HIS A 68 -0.86 13.60 12.21
C HIS A 68 0.48 14.05 11.62
N LEU A 69 1.56 13.52 12.20
CA LEU A 69 2.89 13.61 11.61
C LEU A 69 3.03 12.52 10.54
N LEU A 70 3.53 12.90 9.37
CA LEU A 70 3.65 12.03 8.21
C LEU A 70 5.10 11.92 7.77
N GLY A 71 5.48 10.71 7.38
CA GLY A 71 6.70 10.51 6.62
C GLY A 71 6.57 11.01 5.18
N LYS A 72 7.71 11.28 4.54
CA LYS A 72 7.81 11.78 3.17
C LYS A 72 6.98 10.99 2.15
N ALA A 73 6.97 9.66 2.24
CA ALA A 73 6.19 8.80 1.34
C ALA A 73 4.68 9.01 1.50
N ALA A 74 4.18 9.05 2.74
CA ALA A 74 2.77 9.28 3.02
C ALA A 74 2.31 10.69 2.60
N ALA A 75 3.14 11.70 2.87
CA ALA A 75 2.88 13.07 2.45
C ALA A 75 2.81 13.21 0.92
N HIS A 76 3.72 12.54 0.19
CA HIS A 76 3.72 12.53 -1.28
C HIS A 76 2.43 11.92 -1.85
N LEU A 77 1.98 10.79 -1.28
CA LEU A 77 0.72 10.16 -1.70
C LEU A 77 -0.49 11.08 -1.44
N LEU A 78 -0.55 11.73 -0.28
CA LEU A 78 -1.61 12.69 0.03
C LEU A 78 -1.60 13.89 -0.91
N LEU A 79 -0.43 14.46 -1.19
CA LEU A 79 -0.29 15.57 -2.14
C LEU A 79 -0.77 15.19 -3.54
N ALA A 80 -0.45 13.98 -4.01
CA ALA A 80 -0.95 13.48 -5.28
C ALA A 80 -2.48 13.38 -5.28
N LEU A 81 -3.07 12.85 -4.20
CA LEU A 81 -4.51 12.70 -4.06
C LEU A 81 -5.28 14.02 -3.86
N GLN A 82 -4.61 15.06 -3.36
CA GLN A 82 -5.18 16.42 -3.32
C GLN A 82 -5.37 17.02 -4.72
N GLN A 83 -4.57 16.60 -5.70
CA GLN A 83 -4.72 17.08 -7.08
C GLN A 83 -5.85 16.36 -7.82
N ALA A 84 -5.98 15.04 -7.64
CA ALA A 84 -7.03 14.25 -8.27
C ALA A 84 -7.22 12.90 -7.59
N THR A 85 -8.43 12.35 -7.68
CA THR A 85 -8.67 10.93 -7.44
C THR A 85 -7.82 10.10 -8.40
N THR A 86 -7.11 9.08 -7.92
CA THR A 86 -6.27 8.23 -8.76
C THR A 86 -6.15 6.80 -8.22
N ASP A 87 -5.66 5.89 -9.06
CA ASP A 87 -5.56 4.47 -8.76
C ASP A 87 -4.21 4.08 -8.10
N THR A 88 -4.18 2.90 -7.47
CA THR A 88 -3.00 2.36 -6.79
C THR A 88 -1.77 2.23 -7.71
N LEU A 89 -1.92 1.89 -9.00
CA LEU A 89 -0.78 1.79 -9.93
C LEU A 89 -0.21 3.17 -10.30
N SER A 90 -1.07 4.16 -10.46
CA SER A 90 -0.66 5.54 -10.72
C SER A 90 0.09 6.13 -9.51
N LEU A 91 -0.41 5.89 -8.30
CA LEU A 91 0.28 6.25 -7.06
C LEU A 91 1.64 5.56 -6.93
N SER A 92 1.73 4.26 -7.26
CA SER A 92 2.97 3.50 -7.14
C SER A 92 4.07 4.02 -8.05
N LYS A 93 3.74 4.35 -9.31
CA LYS A 93 4.67 4.95 -10.26
C LYS A 93 5.15 6.32 -9.78
N SER A 94 4.23 7.15 -9.29
CA SER A 94 4.57 8.48 -8.76
C SER A 94 5.50 8.39 -7.56
N LEU A 95 5.19 7.51 -6.61
CA LEU A 95 5.98 7.32 -5.40
C LEU A 95 7.36 6.71 -5.69
N ALA A 96 7.43 5.72 -6.57
CA ALA A 96 8.67 5.09 -6.98
C ALA A 96 9.61 6.09 -7.67
N SER A 97 9.05 6.95 -8.53
CA SER A 97 9.79 8.05 -9.17
C SER A 97 10.37 9.03 -8.14
N MET A 98 9.56 9.47 -7.16
CA MET A 98 10.00 10.37 -6.09
C MET A 98 11.16 9.79 -5.27
N LEU A 99 11.09 8.49 -4.98
CA LEU A 99 12.12 7.78 -4.20
C LEU A 99 13.32 7.31 -5.03
N ALA A 100 13.30 7.50 -6.36
CA ALA A 100 14.29 6.97 -7.30
C ALA A 100 14.50 5.44 -7.17
N VAL A 101 13.41 4.70 -6.94
CA VAL A 101 13.40 3.23 -6.81
C VAL A 101 12.55 2.58 -7.90
N ARG A 102 12.70 1.26 -8.07
CA ARG A 102 11.85 0.47 -8.96
C ARG A 102 10.64 -0.07 -8.21
N THR A 103 9.50 -0.17 -8.88
CA THR A 103 8.31 -0.85 -8.36
C THR A 103 8.57 -2.35 -8.26
N SER A 104 8.88 -2.84 -7.06
CA SER A 104 8.99 -4.27 -6.71
C SER A 104 7.77 -4.73 -5.91
N SER A 105 7.64 -6.04 -5.68
CA SER A 105 6.58 -6.58 -4.80
C SER A 105 6.67 -6.06 -3.37
N GLU A 106 7.88 -5.95 -2.83
CA GLU A 106 8.14 -5.36 -1.51
C GLU A 106 7.74 -3.89 -1.45
N PHE A 107 8.12 -3.11 -2.47
CA PHE A 107 7.71 -1.71 -2.59
C PHE A 107 6.18 -1.56 -2.61
N MET A 108 5.49 -2.39 -3.40
CA MET A 108 4.03 -2.37 -3.45
C MET A 108 3.40 -2.74 -2.11
N LEU A 109 4.01 -3.67 -1.37
CA LEU A 109 3.54 -4.07 -0.05
C LEU A 109 3.67 -2.92 0.96
N GLU A 110 4.81 -2.23 0.99
CA GLU A 110 5.01 -1.06 1.86
C GLU A 110 4.10 0.10 1.48
N MET A 111 3.94 0.40 0.19
CA MET A 111 3.00 1.41 -0.26
C MET A 111 1.56 1.08 0.17
N ASN A 112 1.16 -0.20 0.05
CA ASN A 112 -0.18 -0.63 0.46
C ASN A 112 -0.41 -0.48 1.97
N LYS A 113 0.62 -0.71 2.80
CA LYS A 113 0.56 -0.40 4.25
C LYS A 113 0.32 1.08 4.48
N ILE A 114 1.05 1.96 3.78
CA ILE A 114 0.88 3.40 3.91
C ILE A 114 -0.55 3.82 3.52
N LEU A 115 -1.09 3.31 2.40
CA LEU A 115 -2.46 3.60 1.99
C LEU A 115 -3.49 3.09 3.01
N ALA A 116 -3.28 1.89 3.56
CA ALA A 116 -4.14 1.35 4.60
C ALA A 116 -4.11 2.21 5.88
N ASP A 117 -2.94 2.69 6.29
CA ASP A 117 -2.78 3.57 7.45
C ASP A 117 -3.43 4.93 7.22
N LEU A 118 -3.20 5.55 6.06
CA LEU A 118 -3.86 6.82 5.68
C LEU A 118 -5.39 6.69 5.67
N ASN A 119 -5.91 5.56 5.17
CA ASN A 119 -7.34 5.28 5.16
C ASN A 119 -7.88 5.04 6.58
N LYS A 120 -7.10 4.38 7.45
CA LYS A 120 -7.47 4.18 8.87
C LYS A 120 -7.50 5.48 9.66
N LEU A 121 -6.66 6.46 9.29
CA LEU A 121 -6.65 7.81 9.85
C LEU A 121 -7.74 8.72 9.25
N ALA A 122 -8.63 8.18 8.40
CA ALA A 122 -9.67 8.94 7.69
C ALA A 122 -9.11 10.11 6.84
N LEU A 123 -7.85 10.03 6.40
CA LEU A 123 -7.25 11.06 5.54
C LEU A 123 -7.57 10.81 4.06
N ILE A 124 -7.71 9.54 3.70
CA ILE A 124 -8.10 9.11 2.35
C ILE A 124 -9.20 8.07 2.45
N GLU A 125 -9.91 7.85 1.36
CA GLU A 125 -10.90 6.80 1.23
C GLU A 125 -10.89 6.18 -0.15
N ARG A 126 -11.44 4.96 -0.23
CA ARG A 126 -11.70 4.29 -1.51
C ARG A 126 -12.92 4.93 -2.18
N LYS A 127 -12.83 5.11 -3.50
CA LYS A 127 -13.93 5.58 -4.33
C LYS A 127 -14.74 4.42 -4.93
#